data_AF-A0A960IMW4-F1
#
_entry.id   AF-A0A960IMW4-F1
#
_cell.length_a   1.000
_cell.length_b   1.000
_cell.length_c   1.000
_cell.angle_alpha   90.00
_cell.angle_beta   90.00
_cell.angle_gamma   90.00
#
_symmetry.space_group_name_H-M   'P 1'
#
loop_
_entity.id
_entity.type
_entity.pdbx_description
1 polymer ?
#
loop_
_entity_poly.entity_id
_entity_poly.type
_entity_poly.pdbx_seq_one_letter_code
_entity_poly.pdbx_strand_id
1 'polypeptide(L)'
;MIALRLVAALAAPLALLVVGSGIVRWVPELRALPRAGRLAAAYLVGAAAVGVAAFLLSWGAGVPLGREMFGAIVAAGAVALFVGRFRRTPRPAAAGARATRGSVTERVFLLVLAVAGLGLVAAALADPVLDFDGRMTWGAQARFVGHDGSVLPEALRDERVFVVHPRYPLLLPILQVAAVDLAGSGWDEAPVQALYGLFLPALALLLVAGARPVPGRAAALAGCALVAFAPAMAWGLEGGARSTYSDLPLAGFLGGALLLLARRRLSVAGGVAAGLLLAAVVLAKQEGFVLAGALLLGGLAPRWTRRRGDRAGRGVAGVGYLLALGAWLAWRSAIPNRNDEGYLEGLLSGVPLSTLGERLGAVASGVWELVSDWRGWGALWFLLVWAAIAYSRCWMRTRIGRLALLLLATQTALALVAYASAPRADVIAATLGRFAIQAAAPLALLLAHAFAEALRRLRSTRGRSTPL
;
A
#
# COMPACT_ATOMS: atom_id res chain seq x y z
N MET A 1 -21.65 -11.22 -23.58
CA MET A 1 -20.18 -11.35 -23.40
C MET A 1 -19.60 -10.31 -22.44
N ILE A 2 -19.80 -9.00 -22.64
CA ILE A 2 -19.23 -7.94 -21.77
C ILE A 2 -19.61 -8.12 -20.28
N ALA A 3 -20.88 -8.39 -19.97
CA ALA A 3 -21.33 -8.59 -18.59
C ALA A 3 -20.60 -9.77 -17.89
N LEU A 4 -20.36 -10.87 -18.61
CA LEU A 4 -19.64 -12.03 -18.07
C LEU A 4 -18.18 -11.68 -17.79
N ARG A 5 -17.51 -10.96 -18.71
CA ARG A 5 -16.14 -10.47 -18.50
C ARG A 5 -16.05 -9.52 -17.31
N LEU A 6 -17.03 -8.63 -17.13
CA LEU A 6 -17.09 -7.74 -15.97
C LEU A 6 -17.25 -8.52 -14.67
N VAL A 7 -18.13 -9.52 -14.63
CA VAL A 7 -18.32 -10.39 -13.45
C VAL A 7 -17.02 -11.14 -13.13
N ALA A 8 -16.37 -11.72 -14.14
CA ALA A 8 -15.08 -12.39 -13.98
C ALA A 8 -14.00 -11.44 -13.46
N ALA A 9 -13.89 -10.23 -14.03
CA ALA A 9 -12.90 -9.24 -13.63
C ALA A 9 -13.08 -8.76 -12.18
N LEU A 10 -14.33 -8.74 -11.69
CA LEU A 10 -14.65 -8.32 -10.32
C LEU A 10 -14.65 -9.49 -9.30
N ALA A 11 -14.50 -10.73 -9.73
CA ALA A 11 -14.58 -11.90 -8.85
C ALA A 11 -13.55 -11.85 -7.71
N ALA A 12 -12.26 -11.64 -8.03
CA ALA A 12 -11.22 -11.51 -7.02
C ALA A 12 -11.43 -10.29 -6.11
N PRO A 13 -11.63 -9.06 -6.64
CA PRO A 13 -11.89 -7.91 -5.78
C PRO A 13 -13.04 -8.10 -4.80
N LEU A 14 -14.14 -8.73 -5.23
CA LEU A 14 -15.26 -9.06 -4.35
C LEU A 14 -14.90 -10.10 -3.29
N ALA A 15 -14.15 -11.14 -3.66
CA ALA A 15 -13.64 -12.13 -2.72
C ALA A 15 -12.73 -11.50 -1.65
N LEU A 16 -11.81 -10.61 -2.04
CA LEU A 16 -10.96 -9.87 -1.12
C LEU A 16 -11.81 -9.00 -0.17
N LEU A 17 -12.82 -8.31 -0.70
CA LEU A 17 -13.75 -7.53 0.11
C LEU A 17 -14.52 -8.38 1.12
N VAL A 18 -14.91 -9.61 0.77
CA VAL A 18 -15.57 -10.54 1.69
C VAL A 18 -14.64 -10.91 2.84
N VAL A 19 -13.42 -11.37 2.53
CA VAL A 19 -12.42 -11.77 3.53
C VAL A 19 -12.08 -10.61 4.46
N GLY A 20 -11.75 -9.46 3.88
CA GLY A 20 -11.40 -8.29 4.68
C GLY A 20 -12.58 -7.69 5.42
N SER A 21 -13.81 -7.77 4.91
CA SER A 21 -15.00 -7.35 5.67
C SER A 21 -15.25 -8.23 6.87
N GLY A 22 -14.94 -9.53 6.76
CA GLY A 22 -14.83 -10.45 7.88
C GLY A 22 -13.89 -9.86 8.92
N ILE A 23 -12.60 -9.68 8.59
CA ILE A 23 -11.57 -9.19 9.51
C ILE A 23 -11.91 -7.82 10.11
N VAL A 24 -12.33 -6.86 9.28
CA VAL A 24 -12.69 -5.50 9.72
C VAL A 24 -13.73 -5.55 10.84
N ARG A 25 -14.65 -6.51 10.87
CA ARG A 25 -15.64 -6.62 11.97
C ARG A 25 -15.05 -7.05 13.30
N TRP A 26 -13.95 -7.78 13.30
CA TRP A 26 -13.28 -8.24 14.51
C TRP A 26 -12.26 -7.24 15.03
N VAL A 27 -11.87 -6.24 14.22
CA VAL A 27 -10.86 -5.25 14.56
C VAL A 27 -11.53 -3.91 14.93
N PRO A 28 -11.60 -3.53 16.23
CA PRO A 28 -12.30 -2.33 16.68
C PRO A 28 -11.84 -1.05 15.99
N GLU A 29 -10.53 -0.91 15.75
CA GLU A 29 -9.91 0.26 15.13
C GLU A 29 -10.37 0.44 13.68
N LEU A 30 -10.54 -0.65 12.94
CA LEU A 30 -11.04 -0.63 11.57
C LEU A 30 -12.56 -0.41 11.54
N ARG A 31 -13.33 -1.01 12.47
CA ARG A 31 -14.78 -0.74 12.57
C ARG A 31 -15.10 0.72 12.84
N ALA A 32 -14.23 1.39 13.61
CA ALA A 32 -14.37 2.80 13.93
C ALA A 32 -14.14 3.72 12.72
N LEU A 33 -13.62 3.22 11.60
CA LEU A 33 -13.52 3.99 10.37
C LEU A 33 -14.92 4.30 9.80
N PRO A 34 -15.08 5.41 9.06
CA PRO A 34 -16.24 5.61 8.20
C PRO A 34 -16.51 4.46 7.25
N ARG A 35 -17.74 4.38 6.72
CA ARG A 35 -18.13 3.36 5.72
C ARG A 35 -17.12 3.24 4.58
N ALA A 36 -16.74 4.35 3.96
CA ALA A 36 -15.78 4.34 2.84
C ALA A 36 -14.37 3.88 3.28
N GLY A 37 -13.90 4.33 4.45
CA GLY A 37 -12.63 3.87 5.02
C GLY A 37 -12.66 2.39 5.43
N ARG A 38 -13.82 1.87 5.85
CA ARG A 38 -14.00 0.43 6.12
C ARG A 38 -13.96 -0.40 4.86
N LEU A 39 -14.54 0.11 3.76
CA LEU A 39 -14.48 -0.56 2.47
C LEU A 39 -13.03 -0.66 1.98
N ALA A 40 -12.29 0.45 2.05
CA ALA A 40 -10.87 0.49 1.76
C ALA A 40 -10.05 -0.47 2.63
N ALA A 41 -10.25 -0.41 3.95
CA ALA A 41 -9.58 -1.31 4.89
C ALA A 41 -9.94 -2.77 4.63
N ALA A 42 -11.19 -3.08 4.28
CA ALA A 42 -11.61 -4.42 3.91
C ALA A 42 -10.87 -4.87 2.65
N TYR A 43 -10.77 -4.04 1.62
CA TYR A 43 -10.03 -4.41 0.41
C TYR A 43 -8.55 -4.73 0.71
N LEU A 44 -7.85 -3.82 1.39
CA LEU A 44 -6.43 -3.96 1.69
C LEU A 44 -6.14 -5.11 2.66
N VAL A 45 -6.91 -5.24 3.74
CA VAL A 45 -6.72 -6.34 4.70
C VAL A 45 -7.15 -7.67 4.10
N GLY A 46 -8.14 -7.69 3.20
CA GLY A 46 -8.53 -8.87 2.43
C GLY A 46 -7.43 -9.33 1.49
N ALA A 47 -6.88 -8.42 0.69
CA ALA A 47 -5.72 -8.70 -0.17
C ALA A 47 -4.53 -9.24 0.63
N ALA A 48 -4.20 -8.58 1.76
CA ALA A 48 -3.15 -9.03 2.66
C ALA A 48 -3.45 -10.43 3.23
N ALA A 49 -4.67 -10.68 3.72
CA ALA A 49 -5.07 -11.97 4.27
C ALA A 49 -4.96 -13.10 3.25
N VAL A 50 -5.52 -12.90 2.06
CA VAL A 50 -5.52 -13.92 0.99
C VAL A 50 -4.09 -14.22 0.55
N GLY A 51 -3.31 -13.20 0.21
CA GLY A 51 -1.94 -13.41 -0.28
C GLY A 51 -1.01 -14.00 0.80
N VAL A 52 -1.04 -13.48 2.04
CA VAL A 52 -0.19 -13.98 3.13
C VAL A 52 -0.59 -15.40 3.53
N ALA A 53 -1.88 -15.71 3.65
CA ALA A 53 -2.34 -17.05 4.01
C ALA A 53 -1.99 -18.07 2.91
N ALA A 54 -2.26 -17.75 1.64
CA ALA A 54 -1.90 -18.59 0.51
C ALA A 54 -0.38 -18.84 0.45
N PHE A 55 0.44 -17.80 0.66
CA PHE A 55 1.89 -17.95 0.71
C PHE A 55 2.33 -18.91 1.81
N LEU A 56 1.84 -18.72 3.05
CA LEU A 56 2.24 -19.54 4.19
C LEU A 56 1.71 -20.98 4.10
N LEU A 57 0.50 -21.19 3.59
CA LEU A 57 -0.08 -22.54 3.43
C LEU A 57 0.66 -23.32 2.33
N SER A 58 0.94 -22.68 1.19
CA SER A 58 1.68 -23.33 0.11
C SER A 58 3.14 -23.58 0.50
N TRP A 59 3.81 -22.59 1.08
CA TRP A 59 5.21 -22.72 1.52
C TRP A 59 5.38 -23.71 2.68
N GLY A 60 4.60 -23.53 3.75
CA GLY A 60 4.81 -24.24 5.01
C GLY A 60 4.11 -25.59 5.10
N ALA A 61 3.00 -25.76 4.38
CA ALA A 61 2.19 -26.99 4.43
C ALA A 61 2.06 -27.68 3.06
N GLY A 62 2.70 -27.16 2.00
CA GLY A 62 2.64 -27.76 0.66
C GLY A 62 1.23 -27.75 0.05
N VAL A 63 0.31 -26.90 0.54
CA VAL A 63 -1.05 -26.83 0.02
C VAL A 63 -1.00 -26.25 -1.40
N PRO A 64 -1.56 -26.96 -2.41
CA PRO A 64 -1.56 -26.45 -3.78
C PRO A 64 -2.31 -25.12 -3.87
N LEU A 65 -1.71 -24.16 -4.58
CA LEU A 65 -2.38 -22.94 -5.00
C LEU A 65 -3.40 -23.31 -6.07
N GLY A 66 -4.64 -22.92 -5.85
CA GLY A 66 -5.74 -23.29 -6.73
C GLY A 66 -7.07 -22.77 -6.21
N ARG A 67 -8.12 -23.03 -7.00
CA ARG A 67 -9.49 -22.59 -6.72
C ARG A 67 -10.00 -23.08 -5.36
N GLU A 68 -9.64 -24.30 -4.96
CA GLU A 68 -10.05 -24.91 -3.69
C GLU A 68 -9.44 -24.15 -2.51
N MET A 69 -8.14 -23.86 -2.56
CA MET A 69 -7.45 -23.14 -1.50
C MET A 69 -7.98 -21.69 -1.39
N PHE A 70 -8.09 -20.96 -2.49
CA PHE A 70 -8.63 -19.60 -2.47
C PHE A 70 -10.10 -19.59 -2.04
N GLY A 71 -10.90 -20.55 -2.51
CA GLY A 71 -12.28 -20.75 -2.09
C GLY A 71 -12.40 -20.99 -0.59
N ALA A 72 -11.53 -21.81 0.00
CA ALA A 72 -11.49 -22.07 1.44
C ALA A 72 -11.15 -20.79 2.25
N ILE A 73 -10.17 -20.01 1.80
CA ILE A 73 -9.82 -18.73 2.45
C ILE A 73 -11.00 -17.75 2.37
N VAL A 74 -11.67 -17.66 1.22
CA VAL A 74 -12.85 -16.80 1.02
C VAL A 74 -14.01 -17.27 1.89
N ALA A 75 -14.26 -18.57 1.96
CA ALA A 75 -15.28 -19.16 2.81
C ALA A 75 -15.02 -18.87 4.30
N ALA A 76 -13.78 -19.02 4.77
CA ALA A 76 -13.39 -18.66 6.14
C ALA A 76 -13.67 -17.17 6.43
N GLY A 77 -13.35 -16.29 5.47
CA GLY A 77 -13.69 -14.87 5.52
C GLY A 77 -15.20 -14.60 5.61
N ALA A 78 -15.99 -15.30 4.80
CA ALA A 78 -17.45 -15.21 4.78
C ALA A 78 -18.07 -15.70 6.10
N VAL A 79 -17.55 -16.79 6.67
CA VAL A 79 -17.94 -17.30 7.99
C VAL A 79 -17.62 -16.28 9.07
N ALA A 80 -16.41 -15.72 9.09
CA ALA A 80 -16.02 -14.67 10.04
C ALA A 80 -16.93 -13.43 9.92
N LEU A 81 -17.32 -13.05 8.69
CA LEU A 81 -18.27 -11.98 8.42
C LEU A 81 -19.66 -12.31 8.98
N PHE A 82 -20.17 -13.52 8.74
CA PHE A 82 -21.48 -14.01 9.18
C PHE A 82 -21.55 -14.11 10.72
N VAL A 83 -20.61 -14.81 11.35
CA VAL A 83 -20.51 -14.90 12.83
C VAL A 83 -20.38 -13.52 13.46
N GLY A 84 -19.64 -12.62 12.82
CA GLY A 84 -19.52 -11.22 13.24
C GLY A 84 -20.84 -10.43 13.20
N ARG A 85 -21.88 -10.88 12.46
CA ARG A 85 -23.24 -10.25 12.50
C ARG A 85 -23.93 -10.47 13.83
N PHE A 86 -23.73 -11.64 14.44
CA PHE A 86 -24.45 -12.04 15.66
C PHE A 86 -23.81 -11.55 16.94
N ARG A 87 -22.52 -11.18 16.90
CA ARG A 87 -21.88 -10.57 18.07
C ARG A 87 -22.48 -9.19 18.30
N ARG A 88 -23.13 -9.00 19.46
CA ARG A 88 -23.46 -7.68 20.01
C ARG A 88 -22.17 -6.95 20.36
N THR A 89 -21.49 -6.43 19.37
CA THR A 89 -20.33 -5.59 19.64
C THR A 89 -20.85 -4.30 20.26
N PRO A 90 -20.31 -3.88 21.41
CA PRO A 90 -20.65 -2.58 21.98
C PRO A 90 -20.50 -1.56 20.87
N ARG A 91 -21.60 -0.85 20.58
CA ARG A 91 -21.57 0.25 19.63
C ARG A 91 -20.46 1.15 20.14
N PRO A 92 -19.35 1.35 19.39
CA PRO A 92 -18.18 2.06 19.92
C PRO A 92 -18.72 3.35 20.52
N ALA A 93 -18.58 3.48 21.84
CA ALA A 93 -19.21 4.54 22.64
C ALA A 93 -19.01 5.81 21.85
N ALA A 94 -20.11 6.33 21.28
CA ALA A 94 -20.08 7.23 20.14
C ALA A 94 -19.10 8.35 20.47
N ALA A 95 -17.88 8.26 19.95
CA ALA A 95 -16.78 9.11 20.37
C ALA A 95 -17.01 10.48 19.72
N GLY A 96 -17.96 11.25 20.26
CA GLY A 96 -18.32 12.64 19.92
C GLY A 96 -18.76 12.92 18.48
N ALA A 97 -18.48 12.03 17.53
CA ALA A 97 -18.78 12.24 16.13
C ALA A 97 -20.24 11.87 15.90
N ARG A 98 -21.16 12.83 16.16
CA ARG A 98 -22.41 12.89 15.39
C ARG A 98 -22.03 12.57 13.95
N ALA A 99 -22.73 11.61 13.34
CA ALA A 99 -22.56 11.30 11.92
C ALA A 99 -22.94 12.56 11.14
N THR A 100 -22.02 13.51 11.04
CA THR A 100 -22.21 14.71 10.27
C THR A 100 -22.42 14.21 8.85
N ARG A 101 -23.60 14.54 8.30
CA ARG A 101 -23.85 14.34 6.87
C ARG A 101 -22.61 14.86 6.15
N GLY A 102 -22.02 14.01 5.31
CA GLY A 102 -20.77 14.33 4.62
C GLY A 102 -20.90 15.69 3.94
N SER A 103 -19.84 16.51 3.99
CA SER A 103 -19.88 17.80 3.30
C SER A 103 -20.10 17.59 1.80
N VAL A 104 -20.63 18.60 1.11
CA VAL A 104 -20.75 18.56 -0.36
C VAL A 104 -19.40 18.21 -0.99
N THR A 105 -18.31 18.83 -0.52
CA THR A 105 -16.94 18.53 -0.97
C THR A 105 -16.56 17.06 -0.81
N GLU A 106 -16.92 16.41 0.30
CA GLU A 106 -16.63 14.97 0.47
C GLU A 106 -17.44 14.13 -0.50
N ARG A 107 -18.72 14.46 -0.73
CA ARG A 107 -19.56 13.73 -1.69
C ARG A 107 -19.02 13.87 -3.11
N VAL A 108 -18.62 15.08 -3.51
CA VAL A 108 -17.98 15.32 -4.82
C VAL A 108 -16.68 14.53 -4.92
N PHE A 109 -15.81 14.57 -3.90
CA PHE A 109 -14.57 13.79 -3.90
C PHE A 109 -14.85 12.28 -4.05
N LEU A 110 -15.81 11.74 -3.29
CA LEU A 110 -16.19 10.32 -3.38
C LEU A 110 -16.77 9.97 -4.75
N LEU A 111 -17.53 10.87 -5.37
CA LEU A 111 -18.06 10.69 -6.72
C LEU A 111 -16.92 10.66 -7.76
N VAL A 112 -16.00 11.63 -7.71
CA VAL A 112 -14.82 11.66 -8.60
C VAL A 112 -14.00 10.39 -8.44
N LEU A 113 -13.79 9.93 -7.21
CA LEU A 113 -13.07 8.69 -6.96
C LEU A 113 -13.81 7.44 -7.46
N ALA A 114 -15.13 7.40 -7.32
CA ALA A 114 -15.94 6.32 -7.88
C ALA A 114 -15.85 6.29 -9.41
N VAL A 115 -15.95 7.45 -10.07
CA VAL A 115 -15.79 7.58 -11.52
C VAL A 115 -14.40 7.15 -11.96
N ALA A 116 -13.35 7.59 -11.27
CA ALA A 116 -11.98 7.18 -11.58
C ALA A 116 -11.77 5.67 -11.40
N GLY A 117 -12.28 5.10 -10.30
CA GLY A 117 -12.24 3.65 -10.07
C GLY A 117 -12.99 2.85 -11.14
N LEU A 118 -14.17 3.32 -11.56
CA LEU A 118 -14.91 2.72 -12.68
C LEU A 118 -14.15 2.85 -14.00
N GLY A 119 -13.50 3.99 -14.25
CA GLY A 119 -12.62 4.19 -15.41
C GLY A 119 -11.45 3.23 -15.44
N LEU A 120 -10.82 2.95 -14.28
CA LEU A 120 -9.75 1.96 -14.16
C LEU A 120 -10.25 0.53 -14.42
N VAL A 121 -11.42 0.16 -13.91
CA VAL A 121 -12.04 -1.14 -14.21
C VAL A 121 -12.42 -1.24 -15.68
N ALA A 122 -12.93 -0.17 -16.30
CA ALA A 122 -13.23 -0.15 -17.72
C ALA A 122 -11.96 -0.29 -18.57
N ALA A 123 -10.88 0.41 -18.20
CA ALA A 123 -9.57 0.26 -18.85
C ALA A 123 -9.03 -1.18 -18.69
N ALA A 124 -9.19 -1.79 -17.52
CA ALA A 124 -8.82 -3.18 -17.28
C ALA A 124 -9.61 -4.20 -18.15
N LEU A 125 -10.78 -3.83 -18.66
CA LEU A 125 -11.55 -4.67 -19.57
C LEU A 125 -11.21 -4.44 -21.05
N ALA A 126 -10.56 -3.31 -21.36
CA ALA A 126 -10.33 -2.84 -22.71
C ALA A 126 -8.87 -2.99 -23.16
N ASP A 127 -7.92 -2.80 -22.24
CA ASP A 127 -6.50 -2.71 -22.56
C ASP A 127 -5.74 -3.95 -22.06
N PRO A 128 -4.77 -4.49 -22.82
CA PRO A 128 -3.87 -5.51 -22.31
C PRO A 128 -2.90 -4.93 -21.26
N VAL A 129 -2.19 -5.77 -20.52
CA VAL A 129 -1.10 -5.30 -19.65
C VAL A 129 0.03 -4.81 -20.54
N LEU A 130 0.30 -3.50 -20.49
CA LEU A 130 1.31 -2.85 -21.33
C LEU A 130 2.64 -2.60 -20.61
N ASP A 131 2.64 -2.69 -19.28
CA ASP A 131 3.78 -2.33 -18.46
C ASP A 131 4.84 -3.43 -18.39
N PHE A 132 6.12 -3.03 -18.39
CA PHE A 132 7.24 -3.97 -18.53
C PHE A 132 7.39 -4.90 -17.33
N ASP A 133 7.51 -4.39 -16.09
CA ASP A 133 7.70 -5.25 -14.91
C ASP A 133 6.46 -6.10 -14.61
N GLY A 134 5.26 -5.60 -14.89
CA GLY A 134 4.05 -6.39 -14.72
C GLY A 134 4.02 -7.60 -15.62
N ARG A 135 4.56 -7.52 -16.83
CA ARG A 135 4.69 -8.68 -17.74
C ARG A 135 5.89 -9.56 -17.38
N MET A 136 7.06 -8.94 -17.22
CA MET A 136 8.34 -9.63 -17.14
C MET A 136 8.70 -10.11 -15.73
N THR A 137 8.04 -9.56 -14.71
CA THR A 137 8.30 -9.89 -13.32
C THR A 137 7.05 -10.47 -12.66
N TRP A 138 6.01 -9.68 -12.41
CA TRP A 138 4.86 -10.16 -11.62
C TRP A 138 4.00 -11.17 -12.37
N GLY A 139 3.66 -10.88 -13.62
CA GLY A 139 2.88 -11.75 -14.49
C GLY A 139 3.63 -13.02 -14.87
N ALA A 140 4.92 -12.92 -15.19
CA ALA A 140 5.77 -14.09 -15.42
C ALA A 140 5.81 -15.01 -14.19
N GLN A 141 6.10 -14.47 -13.00
CA GLN A 141 6.08 -15.25 -11.76
C GLN A 141 4.70 -15.83 -11.48
N ALA A 142 3.62 -15.07 -11.65
CA ALA A 142 2.26 -15.54 -11.43
C ALA A 142 1.93 -16.73 -12.32
N ARG A 143 2.33 -16.69 -13.60
CA ARG A 143 2.14 -17.80 -14.55
C ARG A 143 2.85 -19.07 -14.11
N PHE A 144 4.10 -18.98 -13.67
CA PHE A 144 4.83 -20.15 -13.14
C PHE A 144 4.21 -20.68 -11.84
N VAL A 145 3.91 -19.78 -10.90
CA VAL A 145 3.30 -20.11 -9.60
C VAL A 145 1.93 -20.77 -9.79
N GLY A 146 1.10 -20.25 -10.70
CA GLY A 146 -0.21 -20.79 -11.01
C GLY A 146 -0.17 -22.09 -11.83
N HIS A 147 0.80 -22.24 -12.74
CA HIS A 147 0.99 -23.47 -13.50
C HIS A 147 1.38 -24.64 -12.58
N ASP A 148 2.34 -24.42 -11.68
CA ASP A 148 2.82 -25.45 -10.76
C ASP A 148 1.93 -25.62 -9.52
N GLY A 149 0.97 -24.71 -9.31
CA GLY A 149 0.15 -24.67 -8.10
C GLY A 149 0.98 -24.52 -6.83
N SER A 150 2.11 -23.82 -6.88
CA SER A 150 3.06 -23.74 -5.77
C SER A 150 3.78 -22.40 -5.74
N VAL A 151 4.09 -21.91 -4.54
CA VAL A 151 4.95 -20.72 -4.38
C VAL A 151 6.42 -21.02 -4.69
N LEU A 152 6.83 -22.29 -4.78
CA LEU A 152 8.18 -22.67 -5.20
C LEU A 152 8.13 -23.43 -6.54
N PRO A 153 7.70 -22.79 -7.63
CA PRO A 153 7.65 -23.43 -8.93
C PRO A 153 9.05 -23.83 -9.40
N GLU A 154 9.14 -24.90 -10.18
CA GLU A 154 10.41 -25.41 -10.72
C GLU A 154 11.11 -24.37 -11.61
N ALA A 155 10.35 -23.58 -12.37
CA ALA A 155 10.86 -22.50 -13.20
C ALA A 155 11.68 -21.45 -12.43
N LEU A 156 11.33 -21.16 -11.17
CA LEU A 156 12.12 -20.23 -10.35
C LEU A 156 13.42 -20.87 -9.82
N ARG A 157 13.55 -22.19 -9.89
CA ARG A 157 14.76 -22.93 -9.48
C ARG A 157 15.67 -23.29 -10.66
N ASP A 158 15.12 -23.51 -11.85
CA ASP A 158 15.89 -23.84 -13.05
C ASP A 158 16.60 -22.61 -13.62
N GLU A 159 17.93 -22.59 -13.54
CA GLU A 159 18.81 -21.51 -14.01
C GLU A 159 18.64 -21.13 -15.48
N ARG A 160 18.12 -22.05 -16.30
CA ARG A 160 17.90 -21.84 -17.74
C ARG A 160 16.67 -21.01 -18.05
N VAL A 161 15.73 -20.86 -17.10
CA VAL A 161 14.52 -20.06 -17.28
C VAL A 161 14.80 -18.59 -16.97
N PHE A 162 14.43 -17.71 -17.89
CA PHE A 162 14.59 -16.26 -17.69
C PHE A 162 13.40 -15.65 -16.92
N VAL A 163 13.69 -15.05 -15.77
CA VAL A 163 12.80 -14.16 -15.01
C VAL A 163 13.64 -12.98 -14.54
N VAL A 164 13.16 -11.74 -14.72
CA VAL A 164 13.95 -10.53 -14.43
C VAL A 164 14.31 -10.45 -12.94
N HIS A 165 13.38 -10.83 -12.06
CA HIS A 165 13.64 -10.80 -10.62
C HIS A 165 13.05 -12.03 -9.90
N PRO A 166 13.67 -13.21 -10.04
CA PRO A 166 13.09 -14.47 -9.57
C PRO A 166 12.90 -14.52 -8.04
N ARG A 167 13.67 -13.71 -7.29
CA ARG A 167 13.67 -13.65 -5.83
C ARG A 167 12.80 -12.54 -5.24
N TYR A 168 12.07 -11.78 -6.06
CA TYR A 168 11.13 -10.82 -5.50
C TYR A 168 9.98 -11.54 -4.78
N PRO A 169 9.45 -10.94 -3.71
CA PRO A 169 8.35 -11.52 -2.95
C PRO A 169 7.08 -11.81 -3.76
N LEU A 170 6.38 -12.90 -3.42
CA LEU A 170 5.29 -13.46 -4.24
C LEU A 170 3.87 -13.02 -3.88
N LEU A 171 3.63 -12.09 -2.94
CA LEU A 171 2.25 -11.71 -2.55
C LEU A 171 1.42 -11.30 -3.77
N LEU A 172 1.99 -10.46 -4.63
CA LEU A 172 1.31 -9.95 -5.81
C LEU A 172 1.09 -11.05 -6.86
N PRO A 173 2.11 -11.83 -7.28
CA PRO A 173 1.92 -13.01 -8.10
C PRO A 173 0.81 -13.96 -7.60
N ILE A 174 0.77 -14.26 -6.30
CA ILE A 174 -0.26 -15.10 -5.69
C ILE A 174 -1.66 -14.47 -5.83
N LEU A 175 -1.78 -13.16 -5.65
CA LEU A 175 -3.06 -12.46 -5.86
C LEU A 175 -3.49 -12.46 -7.33
N GLN A 176 -2.55 -12.47 -8.29
CA GLN A 176 -2.88 -12.65 -9.71
C GLN A 176 -3.42 -14.06 -10.01
N VAL A 177 -2.78 -15.10 -9.45
CA VAL A 177 -3.28 -16.49 -9.54
C VAL A 177 -4.68 -16.58 -8.92
N ALA A 178 -4.88 -15.99 -7.73
CA ALA A 178 -6.20 -15.93 -7.11
C ALA A 178 -7.25 -15.25 -8.00
N ALA A 179 -6.87 -14.18 -8.71
CA ALA A 179 -7.79 -13.48 -9.61
C ALA A 179 -8.22 -14.34 -10.79
N VAL A 180 -7.28 -15.03 -11.41
CA VAL A 180 -7.52 -15.95 -12.54
C VAL A 180 -8.36 -17.16 -12.11
N ASP A 181 -8.00 -17.82 -11.01
CA ASP A 181 -8.66 -19.04 -10.55
C ASP A 181 -10.09 -18.80 -10.04
N LEU A 182 -10.30 -17.71 -9.30
CA LEU A 182 -11.63 -17.35 -8.81
C LEU A 182 -12.54 -16.91 -9.96
N ALA A 183 -11.99 -16.24 -10.98
CA ALA A 183 -12.71 -15.88 -12.19
C ALA A 183 -13.02 -17.10 -13.07
N GLY A 184 -12.21 -18.17 -12.98
CA GLY A 184 -12.32 -19.34 -13.86
C GLY A 184 -12.09 -19.00 -15.33
N SER A 185 -11.31 -17.94 -15.60
CA SER A 185 -11.12 -17.37 -16.94
C SER A 185 -9.96 -17.98 -17.72
N GLY A 186 -9.17 -18.87 -17.10
CA GLY A 186 -7.79 -19.08 -17.52
C GLY A 186 -6.97 -17.79 -17.38
N TRP A 187 -5.78 -17.74 -17.97
CA TRP A 187 -4.88 -16.59 -17.93
C TRP A 187 -5.37 -15.38 -18.78
N ASP A 188 -6.60 -14.92 -18.53
CA ASP A 188 -7.09 -13.59 -18.93
C ASP A 188 -6.47 -12.54 -17.98
N GLU A 189 -5.95 -11.45 -18.54
CA GLU A 189 -5.31 -10.38 -17.78
C GLU A 189 -6.32 -9.41 -17.16
N ALA A 190 -7.57 -9.39 -17.64
CA ALA A 190 -8.58 -8.45 -17.17
C ALA A 190 -8.90 -8.56 -15.66
N PRO A 191 -9.08 -9.77 -15.06
CA PRO A 191 -9.21 -9.90 -13.61
C PRO A 191 -8.00 -9.42 -12.82
N VAL A 192 -6.80 -9.60 -13.39
CA VAL A 192 -5.55 -9.12 -12.78
C VAL A 192 -5.51 -7.60 -12.79
N GLN A 193 -5.76 -6.95 -13.92
CA GLN A 193 -5.76 -5.49 -14.00
C GLN A 193 -6.85 -4.86 -13.11
N ALA A 194 -8.05 -5.45 -13.04
CA ALA A 194 -9.11 -4.96 -12.16
C ALA A 194 -8.70 -5.04 -10.68
N LEU A 195 -8.04 -6.12 -10.27
CA LEU A 195 -7.42 -6.26 -8.95
C LEU A 195 -6.43 -5.11 -8.66
N TYR A 196 -5.53 -4.80 -9.59
CA TYR A 196 -4.53 -3.74 -9.38
C TYR A 196 -5.14 -2.35 -9.38
N GLY A 197 -6.02 -2.05 -10.35
CA GLY A 197 -6.68 -0.76 -10.49
C GLY A 197 -7.48 -0.35 -9.24
N LEU A 198 -8.01 -1.31 -8.50
CA LEU A 198 -8.78 -1.04 -7.28
C LEU A 198 -7.92 -0.69 -6.04
N PHE A 199 -6.59 -0.84 -6.10
CA PHE A 199 -5.72 -0.35 -5.02
C PHE A 199 -5.71 1.17 -4.90
N LEU A 200 -5.84 1.92 -6.02
CA LEU A 200 -5.89 3.38 -5.98
C LEU A 200 -7.13 3.90 -5.23
N PRO A 201 -8.37 3.52 -5.60
CA PRO A 201 -9.54 3.95 -4.85
C PRO A 201 -9.53 3.45 -3.41
N ALA A 202 -9.01 2.25 -3.14
CA ALA A 202 -8.83 1.78 -1.76
C ALA A 202 -7.87 2.69 -0.98
N LEU A 203 -6.69 3.00 -1.51
CA LEU A 203 -5.72 3.90 -0.88
C LEU A 203 -6.32 5.29 -0.66
N ALA A 204 -6.94 5.90 -1.67
CA ALA A 204 -7.54 7.23 -1.56
C ALA A 204 -8.63 7.28 -0.48
N LEU A 205 -9.55 6.29 -0.44
CA LEU A 205 -10.58 6.19 0.60
C LEU A 205 -9.99 6.00 2.00
N LEU A 206 -8.91 5.22 2.11
CA LEU A 206 -8.19 5.02 3.36
C LEU A 206 -7.55 6.32 3.83
N LEU A 207 -6.91 7.08 2.94
CA LEU A 207 -6.28 8.36 3.26
C LEU A 207 -7.31 9.40 3.72
N VAL A 208 -8.45 9.49 3.05
CA VAL A 208 -9.57 10.33 3.50
C VAL A 208 -10.03 9.95 4.91
N ALA A 209 -10.14 8.65 5.21
CA ALA A 209 -10.50 8.18 6.53
C ALA A 209 -9.43 8.50 7.58
N GLY A 210 -8.14 8.36 7.21
CA GLY A 210 -6.98 8.67 8.04
C GLY A 210 -6.81 10.16 8.35
N ALA A 211 -7.20 11.03 7.40
CA ALA A 211 -7.09 12.47 7.54
C ALA A 211 -8.29 13.11 8.28
N ARG A 212 -9.33 12.35 8.65
CA ARG A 212 -10.49 12.86 9.41
C ARG A 212 -10.17 13.51 10.76
N PRO A 213 -9.19 13.04 11.56
CA PRO A 213 -8.82 13.71 12.81
C PRO A 213 -8.20 15.10 12.57
N VAL A 214 -7.85 15.44 11.34
CA VAL A 214 -7.25 16.71 10.99
C VAL A 214 -8.34 17.79 10.89
N PRO A 215 -8.22 18.91 11.61
CA PRO A 215 -9.19 20.01 11.53
C PRO A 215 -9.22 20.61 10.12
N GLY A 216 -10.41 20.79 9.53
CA GLY A 216 -10.55 21.31 8.17
C GLY A 216 -10.63 20.20 7.11
N ARG A 217 -11.75 19.48 7.10
CA ARG A 217 -12.01 18.32 6.22
C ARG A 217 -11.74 18.59 4.74
N ALA A 218 -12.06 19.77 4.24
CA ALA A 218 -11.82 20.14 2.84
C ALA A 218 -10.32 20.17 2.50
N ALA A 219 -9.48 20.72 3.39
CA ALA A 219 -8.03 20.72 3.22
C ALA A 219 -7.45 19.30 3.25
N ALA A 220 -7.93 18.47 4.17
CA ALA A 220 -7.55 17.06 4.24
C ALA A 220 -7.89 16.30 2.96
N LEU A 221 -9.11 16.50 2.43
CA LEU A 221 -9.54 15.93 1.16
C LEU A 221 -8.69 16.43 -0.01
N ALA A 222 -8.37 17.73 -0.06
CA ALA A 222 -7.52 18.30 -1.10
C ALA A 222 -6.12 17.69 -1.11
N GLY A 223 -5.48 17.55 0.06
CA GLY A 223 -4.18 16.89 0.17
C GLY A 223 -4.21 15.42 -0.28
N CYS A 224 -5.27 14.69 0.06
CA CYS A 224 -5.46 13.31 -0.41
C CYS A 224 -5.75 13.26 -1.92
N ALA A 225 -6.51 14.20 -2.45
CA ALA A 225 -6.86 14.29 -3.87
C ALA A 225 -5.63 14.56 -4.74
N LEU A 226 -4.79 15.51 -4.35
CA LEU A 226 -3.58 15.85 -5.10
C LEU A 226 -2.64 14.66 -5.29
N VAL A 227 -2.52 13.82 -4.27
CA VAL A 227 -1.70 12.61 -4.37
C VAL A 227 -2.43 11.51 -5.16
N ALA A 228 -3.67 11.19 -4.80
CA ALA A 228 -4.40 10.10 -5.44
C ALA A 228 -4.69 10.34 -6.93
N PHE A 229 -4.81 11.60 -7.35
CA PHE A 229 -5.09 11.98 -8.74
C PHE A 229 -3.90 12.63 -9.44
N ALA A 230 -2.69 12.54 -8.88
CA ALA A 230 -1.49 12.84 -9.66
C ALA A 230 -1.49 11.92 -10.91
N PRO A 231 -1.28 12.45 -12.13
CA PRO A 231 -1.32 11.63 -13.35
C PRO A 231 -0.45 10.37 -13.32
N ALA A 232 0.76 10.45 -12.73
CA ALA A 232 1.64 9.30 -12.53
C ALA A 232 1.01 8.20 -11.65
N MET A 233 0.23 8.60 -10.64
CA MET A 233 -0.49 7.68 -9.74
C MET A 233 -1.72 7.07 -10.42
N ALA A 234 -2.53 7.90 -11.08
CA ALA A 234 -3.82 7.47 -11.63
C ALA A 234 -3.70 6.76 -12.97
N TRP A 235 -2.77 7.21 -13.82
CA TRP A 235 -2.71 6.82 -15.23
C TRP A 235 -1.32 6.38 -15.70
N GLY A 236 -0.29 6.49 -14.85
CA GLY A 236 1.06 6.03 -15.17
C GLY A 236 1.13 4.51 -15.36
N LEU A 237 1.93 4.09 -16.36
CA LEU A 237 2.24 2.68 -16.62
C LEU A 237 3.41 2.17 -15.76
N GLU A 238 4.22 3.06 -15.20
CA GLU A 238 5.36 2.71 -14.35
C GLU A 238 4.99 2.83 -12.87
N GLY A 239 4.29 1.84 -12.33
CA GLY A 239 3.90 1.83 -10.91
C GLY A 239 2.50 2.38 -10.60
N GLY A 240 1.89 3.11 -11.55
CA GLY A 240 0.56 3.71 -11.39
C GLY A 240 -0.60 2.71 -11.49
N ALA A 241 -1.83 3.19 -11.33
CA ALA A 241 -3.03 2.35 -11.20
C ALA A 241 -3.45 1.60 -12.47
N ARG A 242 -2.90 1.95 -13.65
CA ARG A 242 -3.10 1.19 -14.90
C ARG A 242 -2.11 0.04 -15.05
N SER A 243 -1.07 -0.01 -14.21
CA SER A 243 -0.04 -1.03 -14.28
C SER A 243 -0.33 -2.19 -13.34
N THR A 244 0.39 -3.29 -13.54
CA THR A 244 0.36 -4.44 -12.62
C THR A 244 1.58 -4.47 -11.70
N TYR A 245 2.20 -3.31 -11.44
CA TYR A 245 3.35 -3.14 -10.53
C TYR A 245 2.93 -3.24 -9.06
N SER A 246 3.84 -3.68 -8.19
CA SER A 246 3.61 -3.79 -6.75
C SER A 246 3.66 -2.46 -5.98
N ASP A 247 4.07 -1.35 -6.61
CA ASP A 247 4.30 -0.06 -5.93
C ASP A 247 3.04 0.53 -5.30
N LEU A 248 1.93 0.56 -6.03
CA LEU A 248 0.65 1.06 -5.52
C LEU A 248 0.02 0.12 -4.47
N PRO A 249 -0.02 -1.22 -4.65
CA PRO A 249 -0.38 -2.15 -3.58
C PRO A 249 0.46 -1.97 -2.32
N LEU A 250 1.79 -1.84 -2.45
CA LEU A 250 2.72 -1.58 -1.35
C LEU A 250 2.36 -0.29 -0.62
N ALA A 251 2.08 0.81 -1.34
CA ALA A 251 1.62 2.07 -0.76
C ALA A 251 0.30 1.89 0.02
N GLY A 252 -0.62 1.10 -0.51
CA GLY A 252 -1.88 0.73 0.14
C GLY A 252 -1.68 0.01 1.47
N PHE A 253 -0.90 -1.09 1.47
CA PHE A 253 -0.60 -1.86 2.68
C PHE A 253 0.16 -1.04 3.72
N LEU A 254 1.17 -0.29 3.27
CA LEU A 254 1.99 0.58 4.13
C LEU A 254 1.15 1.70 4.75
N GLY A 255 0.27 2.33 3.97
CA GLY A 255 -0.68 3.33 4.45
C GLY A 255 -1.65 2.76 5.50
N GLY A 256 -2.17 1.55 5.28
CA GLY A 256 -3.03 0.85 6.24
C GLY A 256 -2.32 0.57 7.57
N ALA A 257 -1.11 0.02 7.50
CA ALA A 257 -0.27 -0.24 8.66
C ALA A 257 0.08 1.07 9.40
N LEU A 258 0.41 2.13 8.67
CA LEU A 258 0.72 3.45 9.20
C LEU A 258 -0.45 4.01 10.02
N LEU A 259 -1.68 3.94 9.49
CA LEU A 259 -2.86 4.44 10.20
C LEU A 259 -3.16 3.67 11.49
N LEU A 260 -2.94 2.35 11.50
CA LEU A 260 -3.12 1.53 12.69
C LEU A 260 -2.03 1.81 13.73
N LEU A 261 -0.76 1.82 13.32
CA LEU A 261 0.37 2.04 14.22
C LEU A 261 0.43 3.48 14.73
N ALA A 262 -0.11 4.45 13.99
CA ALA A 262 -0.25 5.84 14.44
C ALA A 262 -1.35 6.05 15.49
N ARG A 263 -2.23 5.07 15.75
CA ARG A 263 -3.24 5.18 16.82
C ARG A 263 -2.57 5.30 18.19
N ARG A 264 -3.22 6.03 19.10
CA ARG A 264 -2.76 6.19 20.50
C ARG A 264 -2.90 4.90 21.32
N ARG A 265 -3.87 4.05 20.97
CA ARG A 265 -4.10 2.74 21.57
C ARG A 265 -4.35 1.77 20.43
N LEU A 266 -3.59 0.69 20.41
CA LEU A 266 -3.77 -0.43 19.49
C LEU A 266 -4.14 -1.68 20.30
N SER A 267 -5.32 -2.22 20.06
CA SER A 267 -5.76 -3.50 20.62
C SER A 267 -4.96 -4.66 20.04
N VAL A 268 -5.06 -5.86 20.65
CA VAL A 268 -4.46 -7.08 20.09
C VAL A 268 -5.00 -7.37 18.68
N ALA A 269 -6.32 -7.25 18.48
CA ALA A 269 -6.93 -7.42 17.15
C ALA A 269 -6.42 -6.37 16.13
N GLY A 270 -6.27 -5.12 16.57
CA GLY A 270 -5.63 -4.07 15.77
C GLY A 270 -4.17 -4.38 15.47
N GLY A 271 -3.47 -5.00 16.41
CA GLY A 271 -2.13 -5.55 16.26
C GLY A 271 -2.03 -6.64 15.21
N VAL A 272 -2.94 -7.61 15.22
CA VAL A 272 -3.05 -8.65 14.19
C VAL A 272 -3.26 -8.03 12.81
N ALA A 273 -4.20 -7.09 12.68
CA ALA A 273 -4.44 -6.41 11.40
C ALA A 273 -3.24 -5.59 10.93
N ALA A 274 -2.55 -4.91 11.83
CA ALA A 274 -1.32 -4.18 11.51
C ALA A 274 -0.19 -5.13 11.11
N GLY A 275 -0.01 -6.24 11.84
CA GLY A 275 0.97 -7.28 11.52
C GLY A 275 0.71 -7.94 10.18
N LEU A 276 -0.55 -8.19 9.85
CA LEU A 276 -0.96 -8.73 8.55
C LEU A 276 -0.67 -7.75 7.40
N LEU A 277 -0.93 -6.46 7.60
CA LEU A 277 -0.59 -5.44 6.61
C LEU A 277 0.93 -5.28 6.47
N LEU A 278 1.70 -5.31 7.56
CA LEU A 278 3.16 -5.32 7.52
C LEU A 278 3.71 -6.56 6.82
N ALA A 279 3.11 -7.74 7.07
CA ALA A 279 3.44 -8.97 6.36
C ALA A 279 3.21 -8.84 4.85
N ALA A 280 2.10 -8.21 4.44
CA ALA A 280 1.86 -7.90 3.04
C ALA A 280 2.88 -6.90 2.48
N VAL A 281 3.31 -5.89 3.23
CA VAL A 281 4.38 -4.98 2.81
C VAL A 281 5.69 -5.76 2.57
N VAL A 282 6.08 -6.65 3.48
CA VAL A 282 7.27 -7.53 3.33
C VAL A 282 7.14 -8.42 2.10
N LEU A 283 5.97 -9.04 1.90
CA LEU A 283 5.75 -10.00 0.83
C LEU A 283 5.37 -9.37 -0.51
N ALA A 284 5.29 -8.05 -0.61
CA ALA A 284 4.91 -7.35 -1.85
C ALA A 284 6.11 -6.92 -2.71
N LYS A 285 7.23 -6.52 -2.08
CA LYS A 285 8.42 -6.01 -2.78
C LYS A 285 9.66 -6.08 -1.89
N GLN A 286 10.85 -6.14 -2.49
CA GLN A 286 12.11 -6.32 -1.74
C GLN A 286 12.37 -5.20 -0.73
N GLU A 287 12.16 -3.94 -1.09
CA GLU A 287 12.29 -2.81 -0.16
C GLU A 287 11.23 -2.81 0.96
N GLY A 288 10.16 -3.58 0.79
CA GLY A 288 9.02 -3.65 1.69
C GLY A 288 9.42 -4.04 3.12
N PHE A 289 10.38 -4.95 3.32
CA PHE A 289 10.77 -5.31 4.68
C PHE A 289 11.44 -4.16 5.44
N VAL A 290 12.23 -3.33 4.76
CA VAL A 290 12.87 -2.16 5.37
C VAL A 290 11.83 -1.12 5.74
N LEU A 291 10.88 -0.87 4.83
CA LEU A 291 9.78 0.07 5.08
C LEU A 291 8.86 -0.38 6.22
N ALA A 292 8.50 -1.67 6.24
CA ALA A 292 7.72 -2.27 7.31
C ALA A 292 8.47 -2.22 8.66
N GLY A 293 9.76 -2.56 8.66
CA GLY A 293 10.63 -2.51 9.83
C GLY A 293 10.75 -1.09 10.39
N ALA A 294 11.05 -0.10 9.55
CA ALA A 294 11.13 1.30 9.95
C ALA A 294 9.81 1.79 10.56
N LEU A 295 8.67 1.46 9.94
CA LEU A 295 7.36 1.82 10.45
C LEU A 295 7.05 1.16 11.79
N LEU A 296 7.38 -0.12 11.95
CA LEU A 296 7.19 -0.87 13.18
C LEU A 296 8.05 -0.31 14.31
N LEU A 297 9.35 -0.10 14.07
CA LEU A 297 10.29 0.46 15.05
C LEU A 297 9.88 1.87 15.47
N GLY A 298 9.52 2.72 14.51
CA GLY A 298 8.89 4.00 14.81
C GLY A 298 7.64 3.82 15.67
N GLY A 299 6.77 2.89 15.29
CA GLY A 299 5.54 2.55 16.01
C GLY A 299 5.77 2.07 17.45
N LEU A 300 6.90 1.41 17.74
CA LEU A 300 7.26 0.86 19.05
C LEU A 300 7.94 1.86 20.00
N ALA A 301 8.41 3.00 19.48
CA ALA A 301 9.19 3.98 20.24
C ALA A 301 8.63 4.23 21.66
N PRO A 302 9.42 4.05 22.74
CA PRO A 302 8.96 4.06 24.14
C PRO A 302 8.17 5.30 24.54
N ARG A 303 8.55 6.46 23.97
CA ARG A 303 7.86 7.74 24.14
C ARG A 303 6.37 7.70 23.81
N TRP A 304 5.91 6.68 23.07
CA TRP A 304 4.53 6.55 22.60
C TRP A 304 3.78 5.35 23.19
N THR A 305 4.48 4.40 23.81
CA THR A 305 3.92 3.13 24.29
C THR A 305 3.81 3.12 25.83
N ARG A 306 2.96 4.00 26.37
CA ARG A 306 2.82 4.19 27.84
C ARG A 306 1.90 3.18 28.53
N ARG A 307 1.04 2.46 27.80
CA ARG A 307 0.06 1.51 28.39
C ARG A 307 0.35 0.06 27.98
N ARG A 308 0.21 -0.87 28.92
CA ARG A 308 0.46 -2.32 28.70
C ARG A 308 -0.31 -2.90 27.50
N GLY A 309 -1.59 -2.57 27.35
CA GLY A 309 -2.41 -3.05 26.22
C GLY A 309 -1.94 -2.57 24.84
N ASP A 310 -1.41 -1.35 24.74
CA ASP A 310 -0.87 -0.82 23.47
C ASP A 310 0.45 -1.52 23.09
N ARG A 311 1.27 -1.90 24.09
CA ARG A 311 2.48 -2.70 23.86
C ARG A 311 2.14 -4.09 23.32
N ALA A 312 1.12 -4.75 23.87
CA ALA A 312 0.69 -6.06 23.40
C ALA A 312 0.23 -6.00 21.92
N GLY A 313 -0.63 -5.04 21.56
CA GLY A 313 -1.06 -4.86 20.17
C GLY A 313 0.10 -4.64 19.21
N ARG A 314 1.08 -3.80 19.57
CA ARG A 314 2.26 -3.56 18.71
C ARG A 314 3.23 -4.73 18.68
N GLY A 315 3.38 -5.46 19.79
CA GLY A 315 4.17 -6.69 19.85
C GLY A 315 3.61 -7.74 18.89
N VAL A 316 2.29 -7.92 18.88
CA VAL A 316 1.61 -8.81 17.92
C VAL A 316 1.83 -8.36 16.47
N ALA A 317 1.80 -7.05 16.20
CA ALA A 317 2.16 -6.55 14.87
C ALA A 317 3.62 -6.89 14.49
N GLY A 318 4.54 -6.80 15.46
CA GLY A 318 5.93 -7.19 15.28
C GLY A 318 6.13 -8.68 15.02
N VAL A 319 5.37 -9.55 15.69
CA VAL A 319 5.37 -10.99 15.41
C VAL A 319 4.92 -11.25 13.97
N GLY A 320 3.85 -10.61 13.50
CA GLY A 320 3.40 -10.73 12.11
C GLY A 320 4.48 -10.33 11.09
N TYR A 321 5.17 -9.20 11.34
CA TYR A 321 6.30 -8.76 10.52
C TYR A 321 7.45 -9.78 10.51
N LEU A 322 7.88 -10.27 11.68
CA LEU A 322 9.00 -11.20 11.79
C LEU A 322 8.69 -12.56 11.16
N LEU A 323 7.47 -13.07 11.32
CA LEU A 323 7.05 -14.31 10.66
C LEU A 323 7.07 -14.19 9.14
N ALA A 324 6.56 -13.08 8.60
CA ALA A 324 6.60 -12.84 7.15
C ALA A 324 8.02 -12.68 6.62
N LEU A 325 8.88 -11.95 7.36
CA LEU A 325 10.29 -11.80 7.00
C LEU A 325 11.02 -13.15 7.01
N GLY A 326 10.85 -13.94 8.06
CA GLY A 326 11.45 -15.27 8.16
C GLY A 326 10.98 -16.21 7.05
N ALA A 327 9.67 -16.24 6.78
CA ALA A 327 9.11 -17.05 5.71
C ALA A 327 9.59 -16.63 4.32
N TRP A 328 9.67 -15.32 4.05
CA TRP A 328 10.24 -14.80 2.81
C TRP A 328 11.72 -15.13 2.65
N LEU A 329 12.54 -14.95 3.69
CA LEU A 329 13.96 -15.27 3.62
C LEU A 329 14.20 -16.77 3.41
N ALA A 330 13.42 -17.61 4.09
CA ALA A 330 13.46 -19.07 3.89
C ALA A 330 13.10 -19.44 2.43
N TRP A 331 11.98 -18.91 1.92
CA TRP A 331 11.57 -19.10 0.53
C TRP A 331 12.61 -18.59 -0.47
N ARG A 332 13.14 -17.37 -0.26
CA ARG A 332 14.15 -16.73 -1.11
C ARG A 332 15.43 -17.56 -1.18
N SER A 333 15.81 -18.24 -0.10
CA SER A 333 17.01 -19.07 -0.05
C SER A 333 16.95 -20.30 -0.96
N ALA A 334 15.74 -20.77 -1.31
CA ALA A 334 15.53 -21.90 -2.20
C ALA A 334 15.60 -21.54 -3.70
N ILE A 335 15.78 -20.26 -4.03
CA ILE A 335 15.77 -19.74 -5.40
C ILE A 335 17.17 -19.19 -5.71
N PRO A 336 17.86 -19.61 -6.79
CA PRO A 336 19.16 -19.05 -7.16
C PRO A 336 19.10 -17.54 -7.46
N ASN A 337 20.16 -16.80 -7.14
CA ASN A 337 20.25 -15.39 -7.54
C ASN A 337 20.80 -15.33 -8.97
N ARG A 338 20.06 -14.72 -9.89
CA ARG A 338 20.49 -14.69 -11.30
C ARG A 338 20.47 -13.29 -11.88
N ASN A 339 19.35 -12.58 -11.69
CA ASN A 339 19.08 -11.29 -12.30
C ASN A 339 18.61 -10.23 -11.28
N ASP A 340 18.72 -10.47 -9.96
CA ASP A 340 18.45 -9.39 -9.01
C ASP A 340 19.55 -8.33 -9.12
N GLU A 341 19.15 -7.06 -9.05
CA GLU A 341 20.05 -5.89 -9.14
C GLU A 341 20.96 -5.73 -7.91
N GLY A 342 20.99 -6.71 -7.00
CA GLY A 342 21.84 -6.72 -5.82
C GLY A 342 21.47 -5.67 -4.77
N TYR A 343 20.27 -5.07 -4.83
CA TYR A 343 19.88 -3.98 -3.93
C TYR A 343 19.90 -4.36 -2.46
N LEU A 344 19.48 -5.60 -2.14
CA LEU A 344 19.51 -6.09 -0.77
C LEU A 344 20.95 -6.23 -0.28
N GLU A 345 21.81 -6.80 -1.11
CA GLU A 345 23.22 -6.96 -0.83
C GLU A 345 23.90 -5.59 -0.65
N GLY A 346 23.63 -4.62 -1.53
CA GLY A 346 24.12 -3.24 -1.42
C GLY A 346 23.60 -2.50 -0.19
N LEU A 347 22.35 -2.74 0.21
CA LEU A 347 21.79 -2.20 1.45
C LEU A 347 22.48 -2.77 2.69
N LEU A 348 22.78 -4.07 2.69
CA LEU A 348 23.40 -4.78 3.81
C LEU A 348 24.91 -4.52 3.91
N SER A 349 25.61 -4.46 2.77
CA SER A 349 27.05 -4.15 2.72
C SER A 349 27.33 -2.66 2.99
N GLY A 350 26.30 -1.82 2.85
CA GLY A 350 26.47 -0.38 2.79
C GLY A 350 27.03 0.06 1.44
N VAL A 351 26.77 1.32 1.12
CA VAL A 351 27.31 2.00 -0.06
C VAL A 351 28.46 2.89 0.39
N PRO A 352 29.65 2.81 -0.22
CA PRO A 352 30.73 3.74 0.06
C PRO A 352 30.29 5.19 -0.17
N LEU A 353 30.59 6.08 0.78
CA LEU A 353 30.24 7.51 0.66
C LEU A 353 30.87 8.17 -0.57
N SER A 354 32.03 7.68 -1.02
CA SER A 354 32.68 8.12 -2.27
C SER A 354 31.80 7.84 -3.49
N THR A 355 31.24 6.63 -3.61
CA THR A 355 30.33 6.25 -4.70
C THR A 355 29.07 7.10 -4.70
N LEU A 356 28.53 7.42 -3.52
CA LEU A 356 27.40 8.33 -3.40
C LEU A 356 27.80 9.73 -3.90
N GLY A 357 28.96 10.24 -3.47
CA GLY A 357 29.53 11.52 -3.88
C GLY A 357 29.70 11.66 -5.39
N GLU A 358 30.30 10.66 -6.04
CA GLU A 358 30.48 10.57 -7.49
C GLU A 358 29.14 10.58 -8.24
N ARG A 359 28.09 10.03 -7.64
CA ARG A 359 26.75 9.91 -8.24
C ARG A 359 25.79 11.01 -7.87
N LEU A 360 26.17 11.95 -6.98
CA LEU A 360 25.30 13.04 -6.54
C LEU A 360 24.74 13.85 -7.72
N GLY A 361 25.54 14.08 -8.77
CA GLY A 361 25.09 14.78 -9.97
C GLY A 361 23.98 14.04 -10.71
N ALA A 362 24.13 12.72 -10.90
CA ALA A 362 23.11 11.89 -11.55
C ALA A 362 21.83 11.78 -10.71
N VAL A 363 21.97 11.64 -9.38
CA VAL A 363 20.84 11.65 -8.46
C VAL A 363 20.11 12.98 -8.50
N ALA A 364 20.85 14.11 -8.45
CA ALA A 364 20.27 15.44 -8.54
C ALA A 364 19.53 15.65 -9.87
N SER A 365 20.08 15.16 -10.99
CA SER A 365 19.40 15.19 -12.30
C SER A 365 18.10 14.40 -12.27
N GLY A 366 18.12 13.16 -11.78
CA GLY A 366 16.92 12.32 -11.69
C GLY A 366 15.85 12.90 -10.76
N VAL A 367 16.26 13.49 -9.62
CA VAL A 367 15.35 14.22 -8.73
C VAL A 367 14.77 15.44 -9.42
N TRP A 368 15.58 16.20 -10.16
CA TRP A 368 15.11 17.36 -10.91
C TRP A 368 14.12 16.97 -12.01
N GLU A 369 14.39 15.92 -12.77
CA GLU A 369 13.47 15.37 -13.77
C GLU A 369 12.14 14.97 -13.13
N LEU A 370 12.18 14.23 -12.01
CA LEU A 370 10.97 13.84 -11.28
C LEU A 370 10.16 15.06 -10.81
N VAL A 371 10.83 16.06 -10.23
CA VAL A 371 10.19 17.26 -9.66
C VAL A 371 9.67 18.20 -10.75
N SER A 372 10.35 18.27 -11.89
CA SER A 372 9.99 19.12 -13.02
C SER A 372 8.99 18.47 -13.98
N ASP A 373 8.72 17.16 -13.86
CA ASP A 373 7.67 16.48 -14.61
C ASP A 373 6.26 16.90 -14.16
N TRP A 374 5.85 18.05 -14.68
CA TRP A 374 4.52 18.60 -14.46
C TRP A 374 3.41 17.71 -15.06
N ARG A 375 3.72 16.93 -16.11
CA ARG A 375 2.72 16.06 -16.75
C ARG A 375 2.41 14.87 -15.85
N GLY A 376 3.40 14.29 -15.19
CA GLY A 376 3.22 13.17 -14.26
C GLY A 376 2.74 13.61 -12.88
N TRP A 377 3.29 14.68 -12.31
CA TRP A 377 3.09 15.01 -10.89
C TRP A 377 2.34 16.32 -10.64
N GLY A 378 2.16 17.16 -11.67
CA GLY A 378 1.54 18.47 -11.55
C GLY A 378 2.20 19.33 -10.46
N ALA A 379 1.38 20.01 -9.67
CA ALA A 379 1.86 20.87 -8.59
C ALA A 379 2.33 20.13 -7.31
N LEU A 380 2.31 18.79 -7.29
CA LEU A 380 2.48 18.02 -6.06
C LEU A 380 3.79 18.35 -5.33
N TRP A 381 4.92 18.32 -6.04
CA TRP A 381 6.24 18.52 -5.46
C TRP A 381 6.42 19.94 -4.91
N PHE A 382 5.98 20.96 -5.65
CA PHE A 382 6.01 22.35 -5.19
C PHE A 382 5.20 22.55 -3.92
N LEU A 383 4.00 21.94 -3.85
CA LEU A 383 3.15 22.00 -2.66
C LEU A 383 3.76 21.27 -1.47
N LEU A 384 4.48 20.16 -1.71
CA LEU A 384 5.22 19.44 -0.66
C LEU A 384 6.38 20.25 -0.11
N VAL A 385 7.18 20.89 -0.98
CA VAL A 385 8.29 21.77 -0.56
C VAL A 385 7.75 22.94 0.26
N TRP A 386 6.70 23.62 -0.24
CA TRP A 386 6.03 24.68 0.51
C TRP A 386 5.52 24.18 1.86
N ALA A 387 4.88 23.00 1.89
CA ALA A 387 4.34 22.43 3.10
C ALA A 387 5.43 22.08 4.13
N ALA A 388 6.58 21.59 3.66
CA ALA A 388 7.74 21.29 4.50
C ALA A 388 8.31 22.55 5.13
N ILE A 389 8.52 23.62 4.34
CA ILE A 389 9.06 24.88 4.83
C ILE A 389 8.09 25.53 5.83
N ALA A 390 6.81 25.66 5.47
CA ALA A 390 5.85 26.41 6.26
C ALA A 390 5.28 25.63 7.48
N TYR A 391 5.26 24.30 7.43
CA TYR A 391 4.52 23.46 8.39
C TYR A 391 5.26 22.25 8.95
N SER A 392 6.57 22.09 8.73
CA SER A 392 7.39 21.01 9.32
C SER A 392 7.17 20.81 10.83
N ARG A 393 7.09 21.90 11.60
CA ARG A 393 6.81 21.86 13.04
C ARG A 393 5.46 21.20 13.37
N CYS A 394 4.46 21.34 12.51
CA CYS A 394 3.14 20.72 12.67
C CYS A 394 3.23 19.18 12.52
N TRP A 395 4.00 18.71 11.55
CA TRP A 395 4.22 17.29 11.31
C TRP A 395 4.86 16.60 12.51
N MET A 396 5.86 17.24 13.13
CA MET A 396 6.56 16.72 14.30
C MET A 396 5.71 16.64 15.58
N ARG A 397 4.62 17.41 15.66
CA ARG A 397 3.70 17.41 16.81
C ARG A 397 2.80 16.18 16.84
N THR A 398 2.52 15.57 15.70
CA THR A 398 1.62 14.42 15.62
C THR A 398 2.41 13.11 15.51
N ARG A 399 1.83 12.02 15.99
CA ARG A 399 2.46 10.69 15.82
C ARG A 399 2.48 10.28 14.35
N ILE A 400 1.36 10.47 13.66
CA ILE A 400 1.22 10.12 12.24
C ILE A 400 2.20 10.92 11.38
N GLY A 401 2.38 12.22 11.62
CA GLY A 401 3.34 13.04 10.89
C GLY A 401 4.78 12.59 11.09
N ARG A 402 5.19 12.23 12.33
CA ARG A 402 6.53 11.68 12.59
C ARG A 402 6.77 10.33 11.93
N LEU A 403 5.78 9.43 11.94
CA LEU A 403 5.88 8.15 11.25
C LEU A 403 5.92 8.33 9.73
N ALA A 404 5.14 9.27 9.20
CA ALA A 404 5.16 9.61 7.78
C ALA A 404 6.53 10.17 7.36
N LEU A 405 7.11 11.08 8.15
CA LEU A 405 8.46 11.59 7.92
C LEU A 405 9.53 10.50 8.01
N LEU A 406 9.43 9.59 8.98
CA LEU A 406 10.33 8.44 9.07
C LEU A 406 10.25 7.59 7.79
N LEU A 407 9.05 7.28 7.32
CA LEU A 407 8.85 6.51 6.09
C LEU A 407 9.43 7.21 4.86
N LEU A 408 9.21 8.53 4.72
CA LEU A 408 9.79 9.29 3.63
C LEU A 408 11.32 9.26 3.69
N ALA A 409 11.90 9.49 4.87
CA ALA A 409 13.34 9.42 5.05
C ALA A 409 13.90 8.02 4.70
N THR A 410 13.21 6.95 5.12
CA THR A 410 13.58 5.58 4.76
C THR A 410 13.48 5.33 3.26
N GLN A 411 12.42 5.77 2.60
CA GLN A 411 12.27 5.63 1.14
C GLN A 411 13.34 6.42 0.38
N THR A 412 13.63 7.66 0.79
CA THR A 412 14.71 8.45 0.22
C THR A 412 16.06 7.75 0.40
N ALA A 413 16.34 7.21 1.59
CA ALA A 413 17.57 6.46 1.82
C ALA A 413 17.67 5.21 0.93
N LEU A 414 16.57 4.47 0.77
CA LEU A 414 16.51 3.30 -0.11
C LEU A 414 16.72 3.68 -1.58
N ALA A 415 16.11 4.78 -2.03
CA ALA A 415 16.32 5.31 -3.36
C ALA A 415 17.80 5.65 -3.57
N LEU A 416 18.44 6.35 -2.62
CA LEU A 416 19.88 6.68 -2.68
C LEU A 416 20.77 5.43 -2.71
N VAL A 417 20.42 4.38 -1.99
CA VAL A 417 21.16 3.10 -2.03
C VAL A 417 21.00 2.41 -3.39
N ALA A 418 19.77 2.35 -3.91
CA ALA A 418 19.50 1.83 -5.25
C ALA A 418 20.28 2.63 -6.31
N TYR A 419 20.37 3.96 -6.16
CA TYR A 419 21.14 4.83 -7.05
C TYR A 419 22.61 4.55 -7.10
N ALA A 420 23.19 4.34 -5.93
CA ALA A 420 24.61 4.08 -5.86
C ALA A 420 24.96 2.71 -6.44
N SER A 421 23.99 1.79 -6.48
CA SER A 421 24.15 0.43 -6.99
C SER A 421 23.82 0.30 -8.50
N ALA A 422 22.94 1.14 -9.05
CA ALA A 422 22.45 1.02 -10.43
C ALA A 422 23.40 1.67 -11.47
N PRO A 423 23.89 0.97 -12.49
CA PRO A 423 24.91 1.51 -13.41
C PRO A 423 24.40 2.56 -14.43
N ARG A 424 23.08 2.71 -14.65
CA ARG A 424 22.51 3.53 -15.73
C ARG A 424 21.55 4.61 -15.25
N ALA A 425 21.58 5.78 -15.91
CA ALA A 425 20.78 6.95 -15.57
C ALA A 425 19.27 6.83 -15.92
N ASP A 426 18.89 6.00 -16.87
CA ASP A 426 17.48 5.78 -17.22
C ASP A 426 16.73 4.96 -16.17
N VAL A 427 17.41 3.97 -15.60
CA VAL A 427 16.92 3.22 -14.41
C VAL A 427 16.67 4.18 -13.25
N ILE A 428 17.37 5.33 -13.24
CA ILE A 428 17.27 6.28 -12.15
C ILE A 428 15.92 6.95 -12.12
N ALA A 429 15.51 7.62 -13.19
CA ALA A 429 14.25 8.34 -13.23
C ALA A 429 13.05 7.42 -12.91
N ALA A 430 13.01 6.23 -13.51
CA ALA A 430 11.97 5.23 -13.28
C ALA A 430 11.90 4.79 -11.80
N THR A 431 13.06 4.52 -11.18
CA THR A 431 13.13 4.10 -9.77
C THR A 431 12.62 5.19 -8.82
N LEU A 432 12.95 6.45 -9.07
CA LEU A 432 12.51 7.60 -8.26
C LEU A 432 11.00 7.81 -8.36
N GLY A 433 10.45 7.70 -9.58
CA GLY A 433 9.01 7.74 -9.80
C GLY A 433 8.28 6.65 -9.01
N ARG A 434 8.80 5.42 -9.02
CA ARG A 434 8.23 4.30 -8.26
C ARG A 434 8.29 4.51 -6.74
N PHE A 435 9.42 4.96 -6.20
CA PHE A 435 9.51 5.30 -4.77
C PHE A 435 8.54 6.43 -4.40
N ALA A 436 8.34 7.42 -5.28
CA ALA A 436 7.34 8.47 -5.05
C ALA A 436 5.90 7.92 -4.97
N ILE A 437 5.57 6.90 -5.77
CA ILE A 437 4.27 6.19 -5.69
C ILE A 437 4.14 5.45 -4.37
N GLN A 438 5.18 4.75 -3.93
CA GLN A 438 5.23 4.09 -2.61
C GLN A 438 5.09 5.09 -1.46
N ALA A 439 5.54 6.32 -1.65
CA ALA A 439 5.43 7.44 -0.71
C ALA A 439 4.03 8.05 -0.66
N ALA A 440 3.09 7.65 -1.52
CA ALA A 440 1.80 8.32 -1.65
C ALA A 440 1.05 8.47 -0.31
N ALA A 441 1.03 7.41 0.51
CA ALA A 441 0.34 7.45 1.80
C ALA A 441 0.95 8.49 2.78
N PRO A 442 2.26 8.44 3.12
CA PRO A 442 2.85 9.45 3.97
C PRO A 442 2.77 10.87 3.38
N LEU A 443 2.99 11.05 2.07
CA LEU A 443 2.91 12.37 1.42
C LEU A 443 1.52 12.99 1.56
N ALA A 444 0.46 12.22 1.26
CA ALA A 444 -0.92 12.70 1.34
C ALA A 444 -1.30 13.13 2.76
N LEU A 445 -0.85 12.38 3.78
CA LEU A 445 -1.11 12.71 5.17
C LEU A 445 -0.38 13.98 5.61
N LEU A 446 0.88 14.16 5.20
CA LEU A 446 1.63 15.38 5.51
C LEU A 446 1.01 16.62 4.84
N LEU A 447 0.59 16.53 3.58
CA LEU A 447 -0.12 17.59 2.87
C LEU A 447 -1.46 17.91 3.54
N ALA A 448 -2.24 16.89 3.89
CA ALA A 448 -3.50 17.07 4.60
C ALA A 448 -3.31 17.85 5.92
N HIS A 449 -2.26 17.52 6.68
CA HIS A 449 -1.91 18.24 7.90
C HIS A 449 -1.46 19.69 7.64
N ALA A 450 -0.68 19.92 6.59
CA ALA A 450 -0.18 21.25 6.24
C ALA A 450 -1.32 22.18 5.80
N PHE A 451 -2.19 21.72 4.88
CA PHE A 451 -3.34 22.51 4.42
C PHE A 451 -4.33 22.82 5.55
N ALA A 452 -4.54 21.88 6.45
CA ALA A 452 -5.37 22.09 7.62
C ALA A 452 -4.83 23.16 8.58
N GLU A 453 -3.52 23.19 8.79
CA GLU A 453 -2.86 24.23 9.58
C GLU A 453 -2.90 25.58 8.85
N ALA A 454 -2.66 25.61 7.54
CA ALA A 454 -2.76 26.82 6.71
C ALA A 454 -4.15 27.47 6.82
N LEU A 455 -5.22 26.69 6.63
CA LEU A 455 -6.60 27.17 6.75
C LEU A 455 -6.92 27.67 8.16
N ARG A 456 -6.38 27.02 9.21
CA ARG A 456 -6.56 27.50 10.58
C ARG A 456 -5.92 28.85 10.80
N ARG A 457 -4.70 29.07 10.30
CA ARG A 457 -4.01 30.37 10.40
C ARG A 457 -4.76 31.48 9.66
N LEU A 458 -5.22 31.21 8.44
CA LEU A 458 -6.01 32.17 7.65
C LEU A 458 -7.33 32.58 8.31
N ARG A 459 -7.97 31.67 9.05
CA ARG A 459 -9.18 32.00 9.83
C ARG A 459 -8.86 32.84 11.07
N SER A 460 -7.74 32.56 11.72
CA SER A 460 -7.32 33.31 12.92
C SER A 460 -6.92 34.76 12.64
N THR A 461 -6.37 35.05 11.45
CA THR A 461 -6.01 36.43 11.07
C THR A 461 -7.24 37.28 10.75
N ARG A 462 -8.24 36.72 10.06
CA ARG A 462 -9.51 37.41 9.77
C ARG A 462 -10.33 37.73 11.02
N GLY A 463 -10.20 36.95 12.09
CA GLY A 463 -10.90 37.20 13.35
C GLY A 463 -10.31 38.33 14.20
N ARG A 464 -9.13 38.88 13.84
CA ARG A 464 -8.45 39.94 14.61
C ARG A 464 -8.58 41.34 14.01
N SER A 465 -9.18 41.48 12.82
CA SER A 465 -9.26 42.75 12.10
C SER A 465 -10.56 43.53 12.33
N THR A 466 -11.15 43.46 13.53
CA THR A 466 -12.23 44.37 13.96
C THR A 466 -12.02 44.85 15.40
N PRO A 467 -11.11 45.80 15.65
CA PRO A 467 -11.37 46.85 16.61
C PRO A 467 -12.23 47.92 15.91
N LEU A 468 -13.44 48.13 16.46
CA LEU A 468 -14.24 49.33 16.17
C LEU A 468 -13.54 50.57 16.70
#